data_AF-A0A536FM50-F1
#
_entry.id   AF-A0A536FM50-F1
#
_cell.length_a   1.000
_cell.length_b   1.000
_cell.length_c   1.000
_cell.angle_alpha   90.00
_cell.angle_beta   90.00
_cell.angle_gamma   90.00
#
_symmetry.space_group_name_H-M   'P 1'
#
loop_
_entity.id
_entity.type
_entity.pdbx_description
1 polymer ?
#
loop_
_entity_poly.entity_id
_entity_poly.type
_entity_poly.pdbx_seq_one_letter_code
_entity_poly.pdbx_strand_id
1 'polypeptide(L)'
;MQDLLRLYSIPGLAQRLEVIPEGLPTGVAAGPLPDGVEPGFVLAVGTVEPRKNYPRLLAAYRQLRGRGALPFIITGRPGVPQLVIAGRPGWAYGDTLQRIGGEPGVRYLGHVDEPTLAALYGSASVLAFPSLYEGFGLPLLEAMSYGVPAVVGRTGALPELALGAAILVDGEDVAAIAGGLERLLADEGLRKKLGEEGRRRALVYTWARRAVLEAIAASRNGEVVAMASRDPARAREILAPYPDARVLESYESLLADPRVEAVYNPLPNSLHREWTLRALEAGKHVLCEKPIGLNAGEAEEMAAAASDAGKHLMEAFMYRFHPAMRELVASSRGAIHVEASFGFKVREASDIRVQTALGGGALLDVGCYTVSVARWILGEPDRIVARSSIRNGVDMTTCALLHFPSGSTAAMWCSVESAEVQELMVITPDDVLHRTRAFNARHDPDDPYQLMVESFGDSVIHDRPVAIPLSESIANMAVLDRISEAARS
;
A
#
# COMPACT_ATOMS: atom_id res chain seq x y z
N MET A 1 -9.26 16.22 16.75
CA MET A 1 -10.07 17.46 16.91
C MET A 1 -10.49 17.67 18.37
N GLN A 2 -11.06 16.66 19.03
CA GLN A 2 -11.47 16.75 20.43
C GLN A 2 -10.30 17.02 21.39
N ASP A 3 -9.10 16.46 21.12
CA ASP A 3 -7.91 16.72 21.94
C ASP A 3 -7.45 18.18 21.90
N LEU A 4 -7.53 18.86 20.75
CA LEU A 4 -7.18 20.28 20.62
C LEU A 4 -8.15 21.18 21.38
N LEU A 5 -9.45 20.87 21.33
CA LEU A 5 -10.48 21.58 22.10
C LEU A 5 -10.37 21.35 23.61
N ARG A 6 -9.91 20.16 24.00
CA ARG A 6 -9.68 19.77 25.39
C ARG A 6 -8.39 20.40 25.96
N LEU A 7 -7.33 20.45 25.16
CA LEU A 7 -6.01 20.95 25.61
C LEU A 7 -5.87 22.48 25.48
N TYR A 8 -6.60 23.12 24.58
CA TYR A 8 -6.52 24.57 24.34
C TYR A 8 -7.88 25.23 24.52
N SER A 9 -8.08 25.94 25.63
CA SER A 9 -9.29 26.70 25.94
C SER A 9 -9.34 28.05 25.22
N ILE A 10 -9.23 28.05 23.89
CA ILE A 10 -9.32 29.27 23.08
C ILE A 10 -10.80 29.52 22.71
N PRO A 11 -11.40 30.66 23.09
CA PRO A 11 -12.79 30.97 22.77
C PRO A 11 -13.05 30.94 21.25
N GLY A 12 -14.06 30.17 20.83
CA GLY A 12 -14.42 30.02 19.41
C GLY A 12 -13.54 29.06 18.61
N LEU A 13 -12.61 28.33 19.25
CA LEU A 13 -11.71 27.38 18.57
C LEU A 13 -12.46 26.27 17.81
N ALA A 14 -13.58 25.78 18.36
CA ALA A 14 -14.43 24.78 17.73
C ALA A 14 -15.02 25.25 16.39
N GLN A 15 -15.23 26.56 16.23
CA GLN A 15 -15.77 27.17 15.01
C GLN A 15 -14.67 27.49 13.99
N ARG A 16 -13.39 27.31 14.36
CA ARG A 16 -12.19 27.63 13.57
C ARG A 16 -11.32 26.40 13.27
N LEU A 17 -11.71 25.23 13.76
CA LEU A 17 -11.01 23.96 13.53
C LEU A 17 -11.69 23.21 12.39
N GLU A 18 -10.92 22.92 11.36
CA GLU A 18 -11.31 22.01 10.30
C GLU A 18 -10.27 20.92 10.17
N VAL A 19 -10.73 19.67 10.13
CA VAL A 19 -9.87 18.50 9.97
C VAL A 19 -9.71 18.24 8.48
N ILE A 20 -8.50 18.46 7.97
CA ILE A 20 -8.13 18.11 6.59
C ILE A 20 -7.43 16.73 6.65
N PRO A 21 -7.97 15.68 6.00
CA PRO A 21 -7.40 14.34 6.07
C PRO A 21 -6.07 14.23 5.29
N GLU A 22 -5.17 13.37 5.78
CA GLU A 22 -3.86 13.09 5.17
C GLU A 22 -3.90 11.84 4.24
N GLY A 23 -4.96 11.71 3.41
CA GLY A 23 -5.23 10.50 2.61
C GLY A 23 -6.13 10.76 1.38
N LEU A 24 -6.36 9.74 0.55
CA LEU A 24 -7.22 9.83 -0.63
C LEU A 24 -8.68 9.59 -0.27
N PRO A 25 -9.62 10.51 -0.52
CA PRO A 25 -11.04 10.16 -0.43
C PRO A 25 -11.38 9.11 -1.52
N THR A 26 -11.57 7.84 -1.16
CA THR A 26 -12.04 6.82 -2.12
C THR A 26 -13.57 6.72 -2.11
N GLY A 27 -14.20 6.80 -3.28
CA GLY A 27 -15.64 6.51 -3.44
C GLY A 27 -16.58 7.71 -3.40
N VAL A 28 -16.04 8.93 -3.43
CA VAL A 28 -16.88 10.13 -3.56
C VAL A 28 -17.52 10.17 -4.95
N ALA A 29 -18.85 10.09 -5.02
CA ALA A 29 -19.57 10.25 -6.26
C ALA A 29 -19.30 11.67 -6.81
N ALA A 30 -18.81 11.75 -8.05
CA ALA A 30 -18.56 13.02 -8.71
C ALA A 30 -19.86 13.82 -8.81
N GLY A 31 -19.86 15.05 -8.28
CA GLY A 31 -20.93 16.02 -8.48
C GLY A 31 -20.87 16.65 -9.88
N PRO A 32 -21.69 17.68 -10.15
CA PRO A 32 -21.56 18.47 -11.37
C PRO A 32 -20.27 19.31 -11.35
N LEU A 33 -19.70 19.59 -12.52
CA LEU A 33 -18.66 20.60 -12.64
C LEU A 33 -19.22 21.99 -12.30
N PRO A 34 -18.43 22.88 -11.67
CA PRO A 34 -18.86 24.25 -11.40
C PRO A 34 -19.17 25.04 -12.68
N ASP A 35 -20.08 25.99 -12.60
CA ASP A 35 -20.45 26.85 -13.72
C ASP A 35 -19.21 27.48 -14.38
N GLY A 36 -19.15 27.39 -15.72
CA GLY A 36 -18.05 27.92 -16.52
C GLY A 36 -16.74 27.14 -16.43
N VAL A 37 -16.78 25.91 -15.88
CA VAL A 37 -15.72 24.90 -15.98
C VAL A 37 -16.22 23.77 -16.88
N GLU A 38 -15.53 23.55 -17.98
CA GLU A 38 -15.88 22.53 -18.98
C GLU A 38 -14.77 21.47 -19.05
N PRO A 39 -15.06 20.16 -19.23
CA PRO A 39 -14.07 19.09 -19.20
C PRO A 39 -12.84 19.34 -20.09
N GLY A 40 -11.68 18.85 -19.67
CA GLY A 40 -10.44 18.97 -20.43
C GLY A 40 -9.56 20.16 -20.04
N PHE A 41 -9.74 20.71 -18.84
CA PHE A 41 -8.89 21.78 -18.29
C PHE A 41 -7.59 21.25 -17.69
N VAL A 42 -6.67 22.18 -17.42
CA VAL A 42 -5.52 21.96 -16.53
C VAL A 42 -5.98 22.25 -15.10
N LEU A 43 -5.77 21.32 -14.18
CA LEU A 43 -6.19 21.43 -12.79
C LEU A 43 -4.99 21.75 -11.89
N ALA A 44 -5.13 22.67 -10.94
CA ALA A 44 -4.21 22.82 -9.83
C ALA A 44 -4.99 22.79 -8.51
N VAL A 45 -4.57 21.92 -7.59
CA VAL A 45 -5.26 21.69 -6.31
C VAL A 45 -4.34 22.02 -5.13
N GLY A 46 -4.86 22.80 -4.18
CA GLY A 46 -4.20 23.06 -2.91
C GLY A 46 -4.44 24.46 -2.37
N THR A 47 -4.21 24.64 -1.06
CA THR A 47 -4.26 25.94 -0.41
C THR A 47 -3.34 26.95 -1.11
N VAL A 48 -3.81 28.17 -1.38
CA VAL A 48 -3.02 29.22 -2.05
C VAL A 48 -2.01 29.79 -1.08
N GLU A 49 -0.79 29.23 -1.11
CA GLU A 49 0.32 29.59 -0.24
C GLU A 49 1.68 29.47 -0.98
N PRO A 50 2.77 30.07 -0.46
CA PRO A 50 4.04 30.17 -1.18
C PRO A 50 4.60 28.86 -1.72
N ARG A 51 4.53 27.76 -0.93
CA ARG A 51 5.09 26.46 -1.33
C ARG A 51 4.39 25.83 -2.54
N LYS A 52 3.12 26.19 -2.82
CA LYS A 52 2.36 25.70 -3.99
C LYS A 52 2.76 26.37 -5.31
N ASN A 53 3.58 27.42 -5.25
CA ASN A 53 4.27 27.99 -6.41
C ASN A 53 3.36 28.56 -7.51
N TYR A 54 2.15 29.03 -7.15
CA TYR A 54 1.21 29.63 -8.09
C TYR A 54 1.79 30.78 -8.94
N PRO A 55 2.66 31.68 -8.43
CA PRO A 55 3.24 32.74 -9.27
C PRO A 55 3.99 32.22 -10.49
N ARG A 56 4.79 31.14 -10.35
CA ARG A 56 5.51 30.53 -11.46
C ARG A 56 4.60 29.70 -12.35
N LEU A 57 3.59 29.04 -11.78
CA LEU A 57 2.55 28.36 -12.56
C LEU A 57 1.79 29.33 -13.47
N LEU A 58 1.39 30.51 -12.98
CA LEU A 58 0.73 31.54 -13.78
C LEU A 58 1.65 32.07 -14.89
N ALA A 59 2.93 32.29 -14.60
CA ALA A 59 3.90 32.70 -15.60
C ALA A 59 4.06 31.64 -16.71
N ALA A 60 4.13 30.36 -16.34
CA ALA A 60 4.23 29.24 -17.26
C ALA A 60 2.97 29.11 -18.13
N TYR A 61 1.79 29.27 -17.53
CA TYR A 61 0.52 29.27 -18.25
C TYR A 61 0.41 30.43 -19.24
N ARG A 62 0.85 31.64 -18.85
CA ARG A 62 0.89 32.80 -19.75
C ARG A 62 1.86 32.59 -20.91
N GLN A 63 3.01 31.98 -20.65
CA GLN A 63 3.97 31.62 -21.69
C GLN A 63 3.35 30.62 -22.68
N LEU A 64 2.62 29.61 -22.19
CA LEU A 64 1.90 28.64 -23.03
C LEU A 64 0.86 29.33 -23.93
N ARG A 65 0.09 30.28 -23.38
CA ARG A 65 -0.90 31.07 -24.14
C ARG A 65 -0.29 32.07 -25.13
N GLY A 66 0.84 32.68 -24.77
CA GLY A 66 1.50 33.70 -25.58
C GLY A 66 2.32 33.16 -26.75
N ARG A 67 2.75 31.89 -26.69
CA ARG A 67 3.62 31.28 -27.71
C ARG A 67 2.95 30.96 -29.05
N GLY A 68 1.64 31.20 -29.24
CA GLY A 68 0.95 30.80 -30.47
C GLY A 68 1.15 29.31 -30.81
N ALA A 69 1.44 28.49 -29.79
CA ALA A 69 1.94 27.13 -29.94
C ALA A 69 0.78 26.18 -30.23
N LEU A 70 0.25 26.29 -31.46
CA LEU A 70 -0.61 25.38 -32.20
C LEU A 70 -1.93 24.95 -31.50
N PRO A 71 -3.02 24.68 -32.23
CA PRO A 71 -4.28 24.35 -31.57
C PRO A 71 -4.16 22.96 -30.91
N PHE A 72 -3.96 22.92 -29.59
CA PHE A 72 -4.24 21.71 -28.82
C PHE A 72 -5.73 21.38 -29.02
N ILE A 73 -6.05 20.15 -29.41
CA ILE A 73 -7.45 19.71 -29.47
C ILE A 73 -7.69 18.88 -28.22
N ILE A 74 -8.25 19.52 -27.20
CA ILE A 74 -8.65 18.85 -25.96
C ILE A 74 -10.16 18.81 -25.93
N THR A 75 -10.75 17.62 -25.81
CA THR A 75 -12.22 17.44 -25.87
C THR A 75 -12.87 18.07 -27.11
N GLY A 76 -12.17 18.05 -28.26
CA GLY A 76 -12.66 18.63 -29.52
C GLY A 76 -12.54 20.16 -29.66
N ARG A 77 -11.91 20.85 -28.70
CA ARG A 77 -11.76 22.31 -28.71
C ARG A 77 -10.32 22.73 -29.00
N PRO A 78 -10.07 23.60 -30.00
CA PRO A 78 -8.74 24.08 -30.33
C PRO A 78 -8.27 25.17 -29.36
N GLY A 79 -7.03 25.05 -28.88
CA GLY A 79 -6.34 26.09 -28.11
C GLY A 79 -5.92 25.63 -26.71
N VAL A 80 -5.28 26.53 -25.97
CA VAL A 80 -4.83 26.23 -24.60
C VAL A 80 -6.05 26.11 -23.67
N PRO A 81 -6.23 24.99 -22.96
CA PRO A 81 -7.35 24.83 -22.02
C PRO A 81 -7.30 25.83 -20.87
N GLN A 82 -8.44 26.03 -20.22
CA GLN A 82 -8.54 26.81 -18.98
C GLN A 82 -7.63 26.20 -17.90
N LEU A 83 -7.01 27.05 -17.07
CA LEU A 83 -6.37 26.64 -15.82
C LEU A 83 -7.38 26.81 -14.68
N VAL A 84 -7.81 25.70 -14.08
CA VAL A 84 -8.74 25.68 -12.94
C VAL A 84 -7.94 25.50 -11.66
N ILE A 85 -8.11 26.41 -10.71
CA ILE A 85 -7.45 26.38 -9.40
C ILE A 85 -8.50 26.15 -8.33
N ALA A 86 -8.40 25.01 -7.63
CA ALA A 86 -9.24 24.65 -6.51
C ALA A 86 -8.41 24.63 -5.22
N GLY A 87 -8.81 25.43 -4.24
CA GLY A 87 -8.17 25.51 -2.93
C GLY A 87 -8.40 26.82 -2.22
N ARG A 88 -8.38 26.75 -0.89
CA ARG A 88 -8.63 27.91 -0.01
C ARG A 88 -7.51 28.93 -0.09
N PRO A 89 -7.79 30.22 0.18
CA PRO A 89 -6.75 31.19 0.52
C PRO A 89 -5.90 30.68 1.70
N GLY A 90 -4.58 30.67 1.55
CA GLY A 90 -3.64 30.33 2.63
C GLY A 90 -3.12 31.55 3.39
N TRP A 91 -1.93 31.41 3.97
CA TRP A 91 -1.14 32.50 4.55
C TRP A 91 -0.10 33.07 3.57
N ALA A 92 0.48 34.23 3.89
CA ALA A 92 1.63 34.81 3.18
C ALA A 92 1.49 34.87 1.64
N TYR A 93 0.28 35.07 1.12
CA TYR A 93 -0.03 35.01 -0.31
C TYR A 93 0.29 36.31 -1.07
N GLY A 94 0.60 37.41 -0.38
CA GLY A 94 0.89 38.70 -1.02
C GLY A 94 -0.21 39.12 -1.99
N ASP A 95 0.16 39.42 -3.23
CA ASP A 95 -0.76 39.73 -4.33
C ASP A 95 -1.17 38.50 -5.18
N THR A 96 -0.81 37.28 -4.77
CA THR A 96 -1.01 36.06 -5.58
C THR A 96 -2.48 35.80 -5.91
N LEU A 97 -3.41 36.00 -4.97
CA LEU A 97 -4.84 35.84 -5.23
C LEU A 97 -5.37 36.90 -6.21
N GLN A 98 -4.87 38.13 -6.12
CA GLN A 98 -5.21 39.19 -7.08
C GLN A 98 -4.69 38.85 -8.48
N ARG A 99 -3.46 38.33 -8.56
CA ARG A 99 -2.86 37.85 -9.82
C ARG A 99 -3.64 36.68 -10.41
N ILE A 100 -4.04 35.70 -9.60
CA ILE A 100 -4.90 34.59 -10.02
C ILE A 100 -6.22 35.12 -10.59
N GLY A 101 -6.89 36.04 -9.87
CA GLY A 101 -8.19 36.58 -10.29
C GLY A 101 -8.12 37.47 -11.55
N GLY A 102 -6.97 38.08 -11.82
CA GLY A 102 -6.73 38.91 -13.00
C GLY A 102 -6.16 38.17 -14.20
N GLU A 103 -5.76 36.89 -14.08
CA GLU A 103 -5.09 36.17 -15.15
C GLU A 103 -6.10 35.64 -16.19
N PRO A 104 -6.01 36.07 -17.47
CA PRO A 104 -6.95 35.61 -18.47
C PRO A 104 -6.78 34.11 -18.76
N GLY A 105 -7.89 33.37 -18.77
CA GLY A 105 -7.90 31.91 -18.95
C GLY A 105 -7.74 31.10 -17.65
N VAL A 106 -7.63 31.78 -16.50
CA VAL A 106 -7.60 31.13 -15.18
C VAL A 106 -8.96 31.23 -14.51
N ARG A 107 -9.39 30.15 -13.85
CA ARG A 107 -10.62 30.08 -13.06
C ARG A 107 -10.26 29.67 -11.64
N TYR A 108 -10.41 30.58 -10.69
CA TYR A 108 -10.23 30.29 -9.27
C TYR A 108 -11.57 29.97 -8.62
N LEU A 109 -11.67 28.77 -8.07
CA LEU A 109 -12.90 28.28 -7.45
C LEU A 109 -12.91 28.49 -5.93
N GLY A 110 -11.77 28.83 -5.33
CA GLY A 110 -11.66 28.83 -3.88
C GLY A 110 -11.77 27.41 -3.32
N HIS A 111 -12.31 27.28 -2.11
CA HIS A 111 -12.62 25.96 -1.56
C HIS A 111 -13.74 25.30 -2.37
N VAL A 112 -13.59 24.00 -2.62
CA VAL A 112 -14.63 23.16 -3.20
C VAL A 112 -14.87 21.98 -2.26
N ASP A 113 -16.10 21.47 -2.25
CA ASP A 113 -16.44 20.26 -1.51
C ASP A 113 -15.88 19.01 -2.21
N GLU A 114 -15.95 17.87 -1.53
CA GLU A 114 -15.39 16.61 -2.03
C GLU A 114 -16.07 16.12 -3.34
N PRO A 115 -17.41 16.17 -3.51
CA PRO A 115 -18.05 15.79 -4.78
C PRO A 115 -17.62 16.66 -5.95
N THR A 116 -17.47 17.97 -5.73
CA THR A 116 -16.95 18.88 -6.76
C THR A 116 -15.48 18.58 -7.06
N LEU A 117 -14.66 18.31 -6.04
CA LEU A 117 -13.26 17.95 -6.24
C LEU A 117 -13.10 16.64 -7.02
N ALA A 118 -13.93 15.63 -6.73
CA ALA A 118 -13.99 14.39 -7.49
C ALA A 118 -14.40 14.62 -8.96
N ALA A 119 -15.37 15.51 -9.22
CA ALA A 119 -15.76 15.91 -10.57
C ALA A 119 -14.63 16.62 -11.31
N LEU A 120 -13.87 17.47 -10.61
CA LEU A 120 -12.72 18.17 -11.15
C LEU A 120 -11.61 17.18 -11.56
N TYR A 121 -11.26 16.23 -10.69
CA TYR A 121 -10.29 15.18 -11.03
C TYR A 121 -10.77 14.31 -12.19
N GLY A 122 -12.04 13.88 -12.18
CA GLY A 122 -12.61 13.05 -13.24
C GLY A 122 -12.69 13.74 -14.61
N SER A 123 -12.62 15.07 -14.65
CA SER A 123 -12.77 15.86 -15.88
C SER A 123 -11.50 16.59 -16.33
N ALA A 124 -10.45 16.59 -15.51
CA ALA A 124 -9.18 17.25 -15.84
C ALA A 124 -8.40 16.47 -16.90
N SER A 125 -7.70 17.18 -17.78
CA SER A 125 -6.75 16.56 -18.72
C SER A 125 -5.35 16.40 -18.15
N VAL A 126 -4.94 17.33 -17.28
CA VAL A 126 -3.61 17.36 -16.66
C VAL A 126 -3.72 18.00 -15.28
N LEU A 127 -2.99 17.45 -14.30
CA LEU A 127 -2.72 18.12 -13.03
C LEU A 127 -1.42 18.94 -13.15
N ALA A 128 -1.48 20.23 -12.84
CA ALA A 128 -0.33 21.09 -12.63
C ALA A 128 -0.03 21.20 -11.14
N PHE A 129 1.07 20.57 -10.71
CA PHE A 129 1.49 20.52 -9.31
C PHE A 129 2.99 20.85 -9.14
N PRO A 130 3.46 22.03 -9.60
CA PRO A 130 4.88 22.42 -9.54
C PRO A 130 5.28 22.95 -8.16
N SER A 131 4.77 22.34 -7.08
CA SER A 131 5.07 22.75 -5.71
C SER A 131 6.57 22.71 -5.44
N LEU A 132 7.07 23.68 -4.66
CA LEU A 132 8.47 23.75 -4.24
C LEU A 132 8.77 22.79 -3.09
N TYR A 133 7.75 22.44 -2.32
CA TYR A 133 7.83 21.46 -1.25
C TYR A 133 6.44 20.88 -0.91
N GLU A 134 6.41 19.56 -0.71
CA GLU A 134 5.24 18.82 -0.23
C GLU A 134 5.70 17.79 0.80
N GLY A 135 4.84 17.52 1.78
CA GLY A 135 5.02 16.41 2.71
C GLY A 135 4.84 15.07 1.99
N PHE A 136 3.60 14.72 1.68
CA PHE A 136 3.27 13.47 0.97
C PHE A 136 2.79 13.68 -0.47
N GLY A 137 2.09 14.79 -0.76
CA GLY A 137 1.62 15.09 -2.11
C GLY A 137 0.25 14.48 -2.45
N LEU A 138 -0.70 14.50 -1.51
CA LEU A 138 -2.05 13.95 -1.70
C LEU A 138 -2.75 14.37 -3.00
N PRO A 139 -2.69 15.65 -3.44
CA PRO A 139 -3.30 16.04 -4.71
C PRO A 139 -2.77 15.30 -5.94
N LEU A 140 -1.50 14.87 -5.91
CA LEU A 140 -0.90 14.05 -6.95
C LEU A 140 -1.41 12.60 -6.87
N LEU A 141 -1.48 12.03 -5.66
CA LEU A 141 -2.02 10.69 -5.47
C LEU A 141 -3.52 10.64 -5.87
N GLU A 142 -4.28 11.72 -5.64
CA GLU A 142 -5.69 11.86 -6.04
C GLU A 142 -5.80 11.88 -7.55
N ALA A 143 -5.02 12.74 -8.23
CA ALA A 143 -4.95 12.73 -9.69
C ALA A 143 -4.61 11.33 -10.24
N MET A 144 -3.66 10.63 -9.63
CA MET A 144 -3.27 9.28 -10.04
C MET A 144 -4.42 8.26 -9.90
N SER A 145 -5.25 8.32 -8.85
CA SER A 145 -6.39 7.40 -8.71
C SER A 145 -7.47 7.61 -9.78
N TYR A 146 -7.65 8.85 -10.26
CA TYR A 146 -8.51 9.16 -11.40
C TYR A 146 -7.83 8.94 -12.77
N GLY A 147 -6.53 8.62 -12.78
CA GLY A 147 -5.74 8.45 -13.99
C GLY A 147 -5.44 9.75 -14.72
N VAL A 148 -5.42 10.87 -14.01
CA VAL A 148 -5.02 12.18 -14.51
C VAL A 148 -3.49 12.26 -14.49
N PRO A 149 -2.83 12.48 -15.65
CA PRO A 149 -1.38 12.67 -15.69
C PRO A 149 -1.00 14.03 -15.11
N ALA A 150 0.21 14.15 -14.57
CA ALA A 150 0.63 15.37 -13.87
C ALA A 150 1.96 15.96 -14.36
N VAL A 151 2.12 17.28 -14.23
CA VAL A 151 3.40 17.98 -14.21
C VAL A 151 3.71 18.33 -12.76
N VAL A 152 4.83 17.86 -12.25
CA VAL A 152 5.09 17.82 -10.80
C VAL A 152 6.47 18.39 -10.49
N GLY A 153 6.57 19.17 -9.41
CA GLY A 153 7.85 19.67 -8.91
C GLY A 153 8.79 18.52 -8.53
N ARG A 154 10.09 18.67 -8.80
CA ARG A 154 11.08 17.62 -8.57
C ARG A 154 11.68 17.57 -7.17
N THR A 155 11.04 18.19 -6.19
CA THR A 155 11.52 18.36 -4.81
C THR A 155 10.57 17.72 -3.80
N GLY A 156 11.07 17.45 -2.59
CA GLY A 156 10.28 16.78 -1.55
C GLY A 156 9.95 15.33 -1.92
N ALA A 157 8.80 14.82 -1.48
CA ALA A 157 8.35 13.43 -1.73
C ALA A 157 7.70 13.20 -3.12
N LEU A 158 7.66 14.24 -3.96
CA LEU A 158 6.94 14.22 -5.22
C LEU A 158 7.60 13.37 -6.32
N PRO A 159 8.93 13.41 -6.52
CA PRO A 159 9.61 12.48 -7.45
C PRO A 159 9.31 11.01 -7.16
N GLU A 160 9.25 10.66 -5.88
CA GLU A 160 9.03 9.31 -5.36
C GLU A 160 7.58 8.86 -5.61
N LEU A 161 6.60 9.71 -5.29
CA LEU A 161 5.19 9.45 -5.54
C LEU A 161 4.92 9.31 -7.06
N ALA A 162 5.46 10.25 -7.85
CA ALA A 162 5.28 10.37 -9.28
C ALA A 162 5.84 9.21 -10.12
N LEU A 163 6.99 8.61 -9.75
CA LEU A 163 7.78 7.61 -10.51
C LEU A 163 7.09 6.98 -11.75
N GLY A 164 7.24 7.61 -12.91
CA GLY A 164 6.75 7.11 -14.20
C GLY A 164 5.28 7.42 -14.54
N ALA A 165 4.55 8.07 -13.63
CA ALA A 165 3.16 8.52 -13.77
C ALA A 165 3.01 10.06 -13.95
N ALA A 166 4.10 10.82 -13.87
CA ALA A 166 4.10 12.27 -14.07
C ALA A 166 5.40 12.78 -14.73
N ILE A 167 5.36 13.98 -15.30
CA ILE A 167 6.55 14.71 -15.78
C ILE A 167 7.12 15.51 -14.61
N LEU A 168 8.37 15.23 -14.24
CA LEU A 168 9.09 15.99 -13.22
C LEU A 168 9.74 17.23 -13.84
N VAL A 169 9.55 18.38 -13.20
CA VAL A 169 10.11 19.67 -13.61
C VAL A 169 10.80 20.35 -12.43
N ASP A 170 11.76 21.21 -12.74
CA ASP A 170 12.24 22.17 -11.75
C ASP A 170 11.13 23.18 -11.47
N GLY A 171 10.64 23.24 -10.23
CA GLY A 171 9.57 24.15 -9.83
C GLY A 171 10.00 25.62 -9.91
N GLU A 172 11.30 25.91 -9.88
CA GLU A 172 11.77 27.29 -9.98
C GLU A 172 11.89 27.79 -11.42
N ASP A 173 11.84 26.87 -12.40
CA ASP A 173 11.97 27.15 -13.82
C ASP A 173 10.59 27.21 -14.52
N VAL A 174 10.18 28.43 -14.86
CA VAL A 174 8.94 28.71 -15.58
C VAL A 174 8.87 28.02 -16.94
N ALA A 175 10.00 27.92 -17.66
CA ALA A 175 10.05 27.29 -18.97
C ALA A 175 9.91 25.77 -18.86
N ALA A 176 10.49 25.15 -17.82
CA ALA A 176 10.32 23.73 -17.55
C ALA A 176 8.86 23.37 -17.23
N ILE A 177 8.18 24.17 -16.39
CA ILE A 177 6.75 23.99 -16.09
C ILE A 177 5.91 24.11 -17.37
N ALA A 178 6.14 25.16 -18.18
CA ALA A 178 5.42 25.39 -19.43
C ALA A 178 5.63 24.24 -20.42
N GLY A 179 6.87 23.77 -20.61
CA GLY A 179 7.20 22.67 -21.51
C GLY A 179 6.62 21.32 -21.06
N GLY A 180 6.55 21.08 -19.75
CA GLY A 180 5.88 19.90 -19.19
C GLY A 180 4.38 19.90 -19.51
N LEU A 181 3.71 21.04 -19.32
CA LEU A 181 2.28 21.20 -19.62
C LEU A 181 2.02 21.07 -21.12
N GLU A 182 2.83 21.74 -21.95
CA GLU A 182 2.77 21.65 -23.41
C GLU A 182 2.86 20.19 -23.89
N ARG A 183 3.84 19.44 -23.36
CA ARG A 183 4.05 18.04 -23.74
C ARG A 183 2.85 17.16 -23.37
N LEU A 184 2.30 17.31 -22.16
CA LEU A 184 1.11 16.55 -21.77
C LEU A 184 -0.13 16.97 -22.54
N LEU A 185 -0.29 18.24 -22.90
CA LEU A 185 -1.43 18.72 -23.69
C LEU A 185 -1.35 18.30 -25.17
N ALA A 186 -0.14 18.23 -25.74
CA ALA A 186 0.07 17.84 -27.13
C ALA A 186 -0.04 16.33 -27.39
N ASP A 187 0.26 15.48 -26.40
CA ASP A 187 0.40 14.03 -26.60
C ASP A 187 -0.65 13.23 -25.79
N GLU A 188 -1.74 12.86 -26.44
CA GLU A 188 -2.80 12.02 -25.84
C GLU A 188 -2.29 10.62 -25.46
N GLY A 189 -1.39 10.04 -26.25
CA GLY A 189 -0.82 8.72 -25.98
C GLY A 189 0.01 8.73 -24.69
N LEU A 190 0.80 9.78 -24.49
CA LEU A 190 1.54 10.01 -23.25
C LEU A 190 0.61 10.22 -22.06
N ARG A 191 -0.48 10.99 -22.22
CA ARG A 191 -1.49 11.16 -21.15
C ARG A 191 -2.09 9.83 -20.71
N LYS A 192 -2.52 8.99 -21.67
CA LYS A 192 -3.09 7.66 -21.40
C LYS A 192 -2.08 6.77 -20.68
N LYS A 193 -0.85 6.70 -21.20
CA LYS A 193 0.23 5.89 -20.59
C LYS A 193 0.52 6.31 -19.15
N LEU A 194 0.70 7.61 -18.90
CA LEU A 194 1.02 8.11 -17.56
C LEU A 194 -0.18 7.97 -16.61
N GLY A 195 -1.41 8.15 -17.10
CA GLY A 195 -2.63 7.95 -16.33
C GLY A 195 -2.86 6.49 -15.91
N GLU A 196 -2.58 5.53 -16.80
CA GLU A 196 -2.63 4.10 -16.49
C GLU A 196 -1.58 3.70 -15.45
N GLU A 197 -0.34 4.19 -15.60
CA GLU A 197 0.71 3.98 -14.61
C GLU A 197 0.37 4.65 -13.27
N GLY A 198 -0.24 5.84 -13.31
CA GLY A 198 -0.78 6.53 -12.14
C GLY A 198 -1.79 5.68 -11.38
N ARG A 199 -2.80 5.15 -12.08
CA ARG A 199 -3.81 4.25 -11.48
C ARG A 199 -3.16 3.01 -10.86
N ARG A 200 -2.26 2.36 -11.59
CA ARG A 200 -1.54 1.17 -11.11
C ARG A 200 -0.76 1.45 -9.83
N ARG A 201 -0.14 2.62 -9.73
CA ARG A 201 0.62 3.05 -8.55
C ARG A 201 -0.28 3.43 -7.38
N ALA A 202 -1.39 4.13 -7.63
CA ALA A 202 -2.35 4.48 -6.58
C ALA A 202 -2.88 3.21 -5.85
N LEU A 203 -3.05 2.11 -6.58
CA LEU A 203 -3.45 0.80 -6.02
C LEU A 203 -2.41 0.16 -5.08
N VAL A 204 -1.11 0.49 -5.22
CA VAL A 204 -0.07 -0.05 -4.34
C VAL A 204 -0.18 0.51 -2.92
N TYR A 205 -0.69 1.73 -2.79
CA TYR A 205 -0.90 2.36 -1.49
C TYR A 205 -2.16 1.85 -0.75
N THR A 206 -2.88 0.89 -1.34
CA THR A 206 -4.14 0.36 -0.80
C THR A 206 -4.21 -1.17 -0.61
N TRP A 207 -3.34 -2.00 -1.20
CA TRP A 207 -3.67 -3.42 -1.47
C TRP A 207 -3.70 -4.42 -0.29
N ALA A 208 -2.60 -4.66 0.45
CA ALA A 208 -2.52 -5.84 1.33
C ALA A 208 -3.46 -5.78 2.56
N ARG A 209 -3.65 -4.58 3.14
CA ARG A 209 -4.58 -4.38 4.26
C ARG A 209 -6.04 -4.35 3.81
N ARG A 210 -6.30 -3.94 2.57
CA ARG A 210 -7.65 -3.91 1.99
C ARG A 210 -8.09 -5.28 1.52
N ALA A 211 -7.20 -6.09 0.95
CA ALA A 211 -7.51 -7.45 0.51
C ALA A 211 -8.07 -8.32 1.66
N VAL A 212 -7.49 -8.23 2.86
CA VAL A 212 -8.01 -9.00 4.01
C VAL A 212 -9.34 -8.43 4.53
N LEU A 213 -9.55 -7.11 4.52
CA LEU A 213 -10.85 -6.53 4.90
C LEU A 213 -11.95 -6.89 3.90
N GLU A 214 -11.64 -6.83 2.60
CA GLU A 214 -12.53 -7.29 1.53
C GLU A 214 -12.84 -8.78 1.68
N ALA A 215 -11.83 -9.60 1.96
CA ALA A 215 -11.99 -11.02 2.25
C ALA A 215 -12.85 -11.29 3.48
N ILE A 216 -12.68 -10.54 4.58
CA ILE A 216 -13.54 -10.66 5.77
C ILE A 216 -14.98 -10.30 5.41
N ALA A 217 -15.21 -9.18 4.73
CA ALA A 217 -16.56 -8.76 4.36
C ALA A 217 -17.23 -9.67 3.32
N ALA A 218 -16.45 -10.33 2.46
CA ALA A 218 -16.95 -11.29 1.46
C ALA A 218 -17.11 -12.71 2.03
N SER A 219 -16.45 -13.01 3.15
CA SER A 219 -16.47 -14.34 3.76
C SER A 219 -17.88 -14.72 4.23
N ARG A 220 -18.22 -16.01 4.13
CA ARG A 220 -19.52 -16.52 4.61
C ARG A 220 -19.71 -16.47 6.13
N ASN A 221 -18.64 -16.26 6.90
CA ASN A 221 -18.60 -16.48 8.34
C ASN A 221 -17.81 -15.41 9.12
N GLY A 222 -17.58 -14.25 8.51
CA GLY A 222 -16.86 -13.13 9.12
C GLY A 222 -17.53 -11.80 8.82
N GLU A 223 -17.26 -10.81 9.68
CA GLU A 223 -17.73 -9.44 9.52
C GLU A 223 -16.66 -8.46 10.01
N VAL A 224 -16.48 -7.34 9.30
CA VAL A 224 -15.61 -6.25 9.74
C VAL A 224 -16.35 -5.39 10.76
N VAL A 225 -16.09 -5.60 12.05
CA VAL A 225 -16.80 -4.88 13.13
C VAL A 225 -16.11 -3.60 13.60
N ALA A 226 -14.78 -3.54 13.50
CA ALA A 226 -13.98 -2.41 13.95
C ALA A 226 -12.55 -2.40 13.37
N MET A 227 -11.93 -1.21 13.35
CA MET A 227 -10.50 -1.01 13.08
C MET A 227 -9.93 0.01 14.08
N ALA A 228 -8.72 -0.24 14.57
CA ALA A 228 -7.91 0.76 15.27
C ALA A 228 -6.62 1.03 14.49
N SER A 229 -6.17 2.28 14.49
CA SER A 229 -4.97 2.73 13.78
C SER A 229 -4.38 3.94 14.49
N ARG A 230 -3.05 4.07 14.44
CA ARG A 230 -2.34 5.30 14.86
C ARG A 230 -2.76 6.54 14.06
N ASP A 231 -3.35 6.32 12.88
CA ASP A 231 -3.99 7.34 12.06
C ASP A 231 -5.50 7.03 11.94
N PRO A 232 -6.33 7.65 12.81
CA PRO A 232 -7.78 7.47 12.77
C PRO A 232 -8.43 8.03 11.50
N ALA A 233 -7.82 9.01 10.81
CA ALA A 233 -8.36 9.53 9.56
C ALA A 233 -8.24 8.47 8.46
N ARG A 234 -7.06 7.87 8.33
CA ARG A 234 -6.82 6.75 7.42
C ARG A 234 -7.69 5.53 7.73
N ALA A 235 -7.93 5.23 9.02
CA ALA A 235 -8.83 4.13 9.38
C ALA A 235 -10.28 4.38 8.92
N ARG A 236 -10.78 5.63 8.98
CA ARG A 236 -12.12 5.97 8.49
C ARG A 236 -12.22 5.81 6.98
N GLU A 237 -11.19 6.23 6.25
CA GLU A 237 -11.11 6.06 4.79
C GLU A 237 -11.15 4.58 4.42
N ILE A 238 -10.32 3.75 5.06
CA ILE A 238 -10.28 2.30 4.82
C ILE A 238 -11.63 1.65 5.16
N LEU A 239 -12.30 2.12 6.22
CA LEU A 239 -13.60 1.58 6.63
C LEU A 239 -14.81 2.15 5.88
N ALA A 240 -14.66 3.16 5.02
CA ALA A 240 -15.78 3.78 4.32
C ALA A 240 -16.71 2.80 3.58
N PRO A 241 -16.24 1.68 2.97
CA PRO A 241 -17.10 0.67 2.36
C PRO A 241 -17.89 -0.20 3.35
N TYR A 242 -17.59 -0.15 4.66
CA TYR A 242 -18.17 -0.98 5.70
C TYR A 242 -18.90 -0.10 6.72
N PRO A 243 -20.14 0.35 6.43
CA PRO A 243 -20.82 1.39 7.21
C PRO A 243 -21.11 1.01 8.66
N ASP A 244 -21.20 -0.29 8.96
CA ASP A 244 -21.43 -0.80 10.32
C ASP A 244 -20.11 -0.97 11.13
N ALA A 245 -18.96 -0.90 10.46
CA ALA A 245 -17.65 -0.99 11.07
C ALA A 245 -17.25 0.33 11.76
N ARG A 246 -16.60 0.24 12.91
CA ARG A 246 -16.23 1.42 13.71
C ARG A 246 -14.74 1.67 13.73
N VAL A 247 -14.34 2.93 13.66
CA VAL A 247 -12.97 3.33 13.98
C VAL A 247 -12.85 3.54 15.48
N LEU A 248 -11.96 2.78 16.11
CA LEU A 248 -11.66 2.84 17.53
C LEU A 248 -10.37 3.65 17.77
N GLU A 249 -10.32 4.35 18.90
CA GLU A 249 -9.30 5.37 19.18
C GLU A 249 -7.92 4.78 19.50
N SER A 250 -7.88 3.55 20.00
CA SER A 250 -6.63 2.84 20.30
C SER A 250 -6.75 1.33 20.10
N TYR A 251 -5.61 0.66 20.02
CA TYR A 251 -5.57 -0.80 19.96
C TYR A 251 -6.14 -1.43 21.25
N GLU A 252 -5.94 -0.81 22.41
CA GLU A 252 -6.56 -1.26 23.66
C GLU A 252 -8.09 -1.18 23.61
N SER A 253 -8.65 -0.11 23.03
CA SER A 253 -10.10 0.00 22.87
C SER A 253 -10.67 -1.05 21.90
N LEU A 254 -9.90 -1.45 20.89
CA LEU A 254 -10.20 -2.57 19.98
C LEU A 254 -10.23 -3.89 20.75
N LEU A 255 -9.23 -4.15 21.59
CA LEU A 255 -9.14 -5.36 22.40
C LEU A 255 -10.19 -5.44 23.51
N ALA A 256 -10.60 -4.30 24.08
CA ALA A 256 -11.64 -4.24 25.11
C ALA A 256 -13.06 -4.38 24.54
N ASP A 257 -13.24 -4.26 23.23
CA ASP A 257 -14.57 -4.25 22.62
C ASP A 257 -15.20 -5.66 22.64
N PRO A 258 -16.37 -5.85 23.28
CA PRO A 258 -17.01 -7.16 23.35
C PRO A 258 -17.56 -7.64 22.00
N ARG A 259 -17.70 -6.76 20.98
CA ARG A 259 -18.12 -7.15 19.63
C ARG A 259 -17.00 -7.72 18.77
N VAL A 260 -15.74 -7.55 19.20
CA VAL A 260 -14.59 -8.11 18.49
C VAL A 260 -14.35 -9.52 19.05
N GLU A 261 -14.54 -10.56 18.24
CA GLU A 261 -14.25 -11.94 18.64
C GLU A 261 -12.84 -12.37 18.21
N ALA A 262 -12.41 -11.90 17.04
CA ALA A 262 -11.10 -12.16 16.48
C ALA A 262 -10.42 -10.87 15.99
N VAL A 263 -9.10 -10.83 16.04
CA VAL A 263 -8.26 -9.71 15.60
C VAL A 263 -7.38 -10.17 14.44
N TYR A 264 -7.42 -9.42 13.34
CA TYR A 264 -6.39 -9.49 12.30
C TYR A 264 -5.26 -8.52 12.64
N ASN A 265 -4.01 -9.01 12.74
CA ASN A 265 -2.84 -8.21 13.12
C ASN A 265 -1.89 -8.00 11.92
N PRO A 266 -2.02 -6.90 11.15
CA PRO A 266 -1.15 -6.54 10.03
C PRO A 266 -0.10 -5.48 10.37
N LEU A 267 0.34 -5.44 11.63
CA LEU A 267 1.33 -4.47 12.09
C LEU A 267 2.72 -4.80 11.50
N PRO A 268 3.74 -3.94 11.65
CA PRO A 268 5.11 -4.33 11.32
C PRO A 268 5.54 -5.59 12.09
N ASN A 269 6.45 -6.39 11.52
CA ASN A 269 6.91 -7.68 12.08
C ASN A 269 7.27 -7.59 13.58
N SER A 270 8.01 -6.53 13.97
CA SER A 270 8.39 -6.27 15.38
C SER A 270 7.22 -6.14 16.37
N LEU A 271 6.01 -5.89 15.89
CA LEU A 271 4.80 -5.68 16.68
C LEU A 271 3.85 -6.88 16.65
N HIS A 272 4.16 -7.94 15.88
CA HIS A 272 3.33 -9.14 15.80
C HIS A 272 3.21 -9.83 17.16
N ARG A 273 4.36 -10.09 17.82
CA ARG A 273 4.40 -10.71 19.14
C ARG A 273 3.61 -9.91 20.17
N GLU A 274 3.97 -8.64 20.38
CA GLU A 274 3.37 -7.81 21.43
C GLU A 274 1.85 -7.75 21.31
N TRP A 275 1.33 -7.42 20.12
CA TRP A 275 -0.09 -7.19 19.94
C TRP A 275 -0.90 -8.47 19.85
N THR A 276 -0.28 -9.58 19.41
CA THR A 276 -0.92 -10.89 19.49
C THR A 276 -1.05 -11.35 20.93
N LEU A 277 0.00 -11.24 21.75
CA LEU A 277 -0.06 -11.60 23.17
C LEU A 277 -1.13 -10.80 23.91
N ARG A 278 -1.18 -9.47 23.70
CA ARG A 278 -2.23 -8.61 24.28
C ARG A 278 -3.64 -8.99 23.80
N ALA A 279 -3.80 -9.37 22.53
CA ALA A 279 -5.09 -9.79 22.00
C ALA A 279 -5.57 -11.11 22.61
N LEU A 280 -4.66 -12.08 22.76
CA LEU A 280 -4.93 -13.37 23.40
C LEU A 280 -5.27 -13.18 24.89
N GLU A 281 -4.53 -12.33 25.60
CA GLU A 281 -4.81 -11.95 27.00
C GLU A 281 -6.19 -11.29 27.16
N ALA A 282 -6.60 -10.47 26.18
CA ALA A 282 -7.94 -9.89 26.11
C ALA A 282 -9.04 -10.90 25.67
N GLY A 283 -8.69 -12.18 25.51
CA GLY A 283 -9.61 -13.26 25.15
C GLY A 283 -10.04 -13.27 23.68
N LYS A 284 -9.26 -12.67 22.78
CA LYS A 284 -9.54 -12.61 21.34
C LYS A 284 -8.81 -13.71 20.59
N HIS A 285 -9.45 -14.26 19.56
CA HIS A 285 -8.76 -15.09 18.56
C HIS A 285 -7.88 -14.19 17.68
N VAL A 286 -6.80 -14.71 17.09
CA VAL A 286 -5.85 -13.90 16.32
C VAL A 286 -5.50 -14.52 14.98
N LEU A 287 -5.68 -13.75 13.90
CA LEU A 287 -5.08 -14.02 12.59
C LEU A 287 -3.89 -13.06 12.44
N CYS A 288 -2.68 -13.56 12.61
CA CYS A 288 -1.46 -12.73 12.58
C CYS A 288 -0.87 -12.71 11.18
N GLU A 289 -0.52 -11.53 10.65
CA GLU A 289 0.27 -11.47 9.42
C GLU A 289 1.61 -12.21 9.57
N LYS A 290 2.13 -12.63 8.42
CA LYS A 290 3.43 -13.27 8.34
C LYS A 290 4.58 -12.23 8.43
N PRO A 291 5.81 -12.65 8.77
CA PRO A 291 6.08 -13.84 9.55
C PRO A 291 5.44 -13.69 10.94
N ILE A 292 5.03 -14.79 11.57
CA ILE A 292 4.28 -14.73 12.85
C ILE A 292 5.05 -13.97 13.96
N GLY A 293 6.38 -13.94 13.91
CA GLY A 293 7.24 -13.19 14.82
C GLY A 293 8.62 -12.96 14.20
N LEU A 294 9.58 -12.45 14.99
CA LEU A 294 10.94 -12.17 14.50
C LEU A 294 11.88 -13.38 14.52
N ASN A 295 11.57 -14.40 15.31
CA ASN A 295 12.35 -15.64 15.45
C ASN A 295 11.47 -16.79 15.98
N ALA A 296 12.02 -17.99 16.06
CA ALA A 296 11.31 -19.17 16.55
C ALA A 296 10.86 -19.04 18.01
N GLY A 297 11.67 -18.42 18.87
CA GLY A 297 11.34 -18.23 20.29
C GLY A 297 10.12 -17.33 20.49
N GLU A 298 9.97 -16.26 19.69
CA GLU A 298 8.76 -15.44 19.72
C GLU A 298 7.53 -16.23 19.24
N ALA A 299 7.67 -17.06 18.21
CA ALA A 299 6.58 -17.91 17.72
C ALA A 299 6.15 -18.96 18.77
N GLU A 300 7.11 -19.55 19.50
CA GLU A 300 6.84 -20.46 20.62
C GLU A 300 6.09 -19.77 21.76
N GLU A 301 6.50 -18.55 22.12
CA GLU A 301 5.82 -17.76 23.15
C GLU A 301 4.37 -17.44 22.76
N MET A 302 4.16 -17.01 21.52
CA MET A 302 2.82 -16.74 21.00
C MET A 302 1.94 -17.99 20.98
N ALA A 303 2.52 -19.15 20.66
CA ALA A 303 1.80 -20.42 20.68
C ALA A 303 1.41 -20.87 22.09
N ALA A 304 2.32 -20.71 23.06
CA ALA A 304 2.04 -20.98 24.46
C ALA A 304 0.90 -20.08 24.98
N ALA A 305 0.97 -18.77 24.69
CA ALA A 305 -0.07 -17.83 25.09
C ALA A 305 -1.44 -18.15 24.47
N ALA A 306 -1.48 -18.61 23.22
CA ALA A 306 -2.72 -19.03 22.57
C ALA A 306 -3.35 -20.26 23.24
N SER A 307 -2.51 -21.24 23.59
CA SER A 307 -2.92 -22.42 24.36
C SER A 307 -3.44 -22.04 25.75
N ASP A 308 -2.71 -21.19 26.48
CA ASP A 308 -3.08 -20.76 27.84
C ASP A 308 -4.38 -19.97 27.87
N ALA A 309 -4.62 -19.12 26.87
CA ALA A 309 -5.86 -18.37 26.71
C ALA A 309 -7.04 -19.23 26.20
N GLY A 310 -6.77 -20.45 25.71
CA GLY A 310 -7.77 -21.26 25.00
C GLY A 310 -8.30 -20.56 23.75
N LYS A 311 -7.43 -19.87 23.00
CA LYS A 311 -7.78 -19.08 21.82
C LYS A 311 -7.04 -19.57 20.59
N HIS A 312 -7.72 -19.48 19.45
CA HIS A 312 -7.15 -19.79 18.14
C HIS A 312 -6.20 -18.68 17.69
N LEU A 313 -4.98 -19.06 17.32
CA LEU A 313 -3.99 -18.22 16.66
C LEU A 313 -3.55 -18.92 15.37
N MET A 314 -3.55 -18.19 14.24
CA MET A 314 -3.07 -18.68 12.95
C MET A 314 -2.23 -17.62 12.24
N GLU A 315 -1.13 -18.05 11.62
CA GLU A 315 -0.34 -17.19 10.72
C GLU A 315 -1.01 -17.07 9.34
N ALA A 316 -1.08 -15.85 8.81
CA ALA A 316 -1.88 -15.50 7.63
C ALA A 316 -1.17 -15.82 6.29
N PHE A 317 -0.78 -17.07 6.06
CA PHE A 317 -0.26 -17.53 4.76
C PHE A 317 -1.38 -17.87 3.77
N MET A 318 -2.01 -16.84 3.18
CA MET A 318 -3.12 -16.98 2.23
C MET A 318 -2.84 -17.97 1.08
N TYR A 319 -1.62 -18.01 0.54
CA TYR A 319 -1.26 -18.88 -0.59
C TYR A 319 -1.44 -20.38 -0.30
N ARG A 320 -1.45 -20.80 0.98
CA ARG A 320 -1.72 -22.20 1.41
C ARG A 320 -3.17 -22.62 1.18
N PHE A 321 -4.07 -21.65 1.01
CA PHE A 321 -5.50 -21.87 0.78
C PHE A 321 -5.87 -21.85 -0.70
N HIS A 322 -4.96 -21.41 -1.56
CA HIS A 322 -5.18 -21.37 -3.00
C HIS A 322 -5.35 -22.78 -3.59
N PRO A 323 -6.46 -23.10 -4.29
CA PRO A 323 -6.74 -24.46 -4.78
C PRO A 323 -5.63 -25.03 -5.68
N ALA A 324 -5.18 -24.26 -6.66
CA ALA A 324 -4.16 -24.69 -7.60
C ALA A 324 -2.76 -24.82 -6.94
N MET A 325 -2.51 -24.13 -5.82
CA MET A 325 -1.29 -24.34 -5.03
C MET A 325 -1.36 -25.66 -4.25
N ARG A 326 -2.52 -25.97 -3.65
CA ARG A 326 -2.74 -27.24 -2.94
C ARG A 326 -2.66 -28.44 -3.89
N GLU A 327 -3.18 -28.29 -5.10
CA GLU A 327 -3.07 -29.30 -6.16
C GLU A 327 -1.60 -29.52 -6.57
N LEU A 328 -0.84 -28.45 -6.80
CA LEU A 328 0.59 -28.55 -7.11
C LEU A 328 1.34 -29.30 -6.02
N VAL A 329 1.10 -28.96 -4.74
CA VAL A 329 1.74 -29.65 -3.62
C VAL A 329 1.29 -31.12 -3.53
N ALA A 330 0.01 -31.42 -3.72
CA ALA A 330 -0.46 -32.79 -3.75
C ALA A 330 0.18 -33.64 -4.86
N SER A 331 0.47 -33.02 -6.02
CA SER A 331 1.13 -33.63 -7.18
C SER A 331 2.65 -33.72 -7.04
N SER A 332 3.26 -32.99 -6.09
CA SER A 332 4.70 -32.95 -5.85
C SER A 332 5.27 -34.17 -5.09
N ARG A 333 4.50 -35.25 -4.94
CA ARG A 333 4.95 -36.46 -4.24
C ARG A 333 6.22 -37.02 -4.89
N GLY A 334 7.23 -37.28 -4.08
CA GLY A 334 8.53 -37.75 -4.57
C GLY A 334 9.43 -36.65 -5.13
N ALA A 335 9.14 -35.37 -4.85
CA ALA A 335 10.03 -34.27 -5.21
C ALA A 335 11.48 -34.50 -4.73
N ILE A 336 12.41 -34.38 -5.67
CA ILE A 336 13.85 -34.49 -5.43
C ILE A 336 14.50 -33.12 -5.33
N HIS A 337 13.91 -32.10 -5.95
CA HIS A 337 14.37 -30.72 -5.88
C HIS A 337 13.22 -29.71 -5.91
N VAL A 338 13.34 -28.63 -5.13
CA VAL A 338 12.42 -27.48 -5.16
C VAL A 338 13.22 -26.20 -5.36
N GLU A 339 12.85 -25.38 -6.35
CA GLU A 339 13.35 -24.02 -6.50
C GLU A 339 12.23 -23.03 -6.16
N ALA A 340 12.50 -22.11 -5.22
CA ALA A 340 11.54 -21.09 -4.82
C ALA A 340 12.20 -19.71 -4.79
N SER A 341 11.66 -18.79 -5.59
CA SER A 341 12.15 -17.41 -5.68
C SER A 341 11.04 -16.41 -5.40
N PHE A 342 11.31 -15.44 -4.54
CA PHE A 342 10.41 -14.31 -4.32
C PHE A 342 11.19 -13.01 -4.09
N GLY A 343 11.09 -12.07 -5.02
CA GLY A 343 11.60 -10.73 -4.77
C GLY A 343 10.85 -9.62 -5.49
N PHE A 344 11.10 -8.40 -5.03
CA PHE A 344 10.62 -7.16 -5.62
C PHE A 344 11.54 -6.01 -5.15
N LYS A 345 11.36 -4.81 -5.71
CA LYS A 345 12.20 -3.65 -5.33
C LYS A 345 11.47 -2.77 -4.35
N VAL A 346 11.97 -2.72 -3.12
CA VAL A 346 11.70 -1.63 -2.17
C VAL A 346 12.48 -0.41 -2.64
N ARG A 347 11.76 0.70 -2.86
CA ARG A 347 12.32 1.93 -3.43
C ARG A 347 12.56 3.03 -2.39
N GLU A 348 11.90 2.92 -1.24
CA GLU A 348 11.93 3.93 -0.18
C GLU A 348 12.85 3.50 0.96
N ALA A 349 13.73 4.41 1.41
CA ALA A 349 14.58 4.16 2.58
C ALA A 349 13.79 4.12 3.89
N SER A 350 12.58 4.70 3.91
CA SER A 350 11.65 4.71 5.03
C SER A 350 10.70 3.51 5.07
N ASP A 351 10.76 2.59 4.10
CA ASP A 351 9.92 1.39 4.13
C ASP A 351 10.28 0.53 5.35
N ILE A 352 9.27 -0.01 6.04
CA ILE A 352 9.46 -0.86 7.22
C ILE A 352 10.36 -2.07 6.93
N ARG A 353 10.36 -2.55 5.68
CA ARG A 353 11.16 -3.71 5.22
C ARG A 353 12.65 -3.43 5.18
N VAL A 354 13.07 -2.16 5.16
CA VAL A 354 14.48 -1.77 5.20
C VAL A 354 14.90 -1.19 6.55
N GLN A 355 14.03 -1.30 7.56
CA GLN A 355 14.28 -0.83 8.92
C GLN A 355 14.51 -2.01 9.87
N THR A 356 15.74 -2.17 10.37
CA THR A 356 16.09 -3.22 11.33
C THR A 356 15.19 -3.18 12.57
N ALA A 357 14.91 -1.99 13.10
CA ALA A 357 14.09 -1.82 14.30
C ALA A 357 12.63 -2.31 14.14
N LEU A 358 12.16 -2.47 12.91
CA LEU A 358 10.80 -2.93 12.62
C LEU A 358 10.73 -4.40 12.16
N GLY A 359 11.85 -5.12 12.20
CA GLY A 359 11.95 -6.49 11.69
C GLY A 359 12.04 -6.57 10.17
N GLY A 360 12.67 -5.58 9.55
CA GLY A 360 12.93 -5.57 8.10
C GLY A 360 13.93 -6.63 7.65
N GLY A 361 13.93 -6.93 6.35
CA GLY A 361 14.74 -7.95 5.72
C GLY A 361 13.96 -8.73 4.66
N ALA A 362 14.62 -9.10 3.56
CA ALA A 362 14.02 -9.94 2.53
C ALA A 362 13.64 -11.32 3.08
N LEU A 363 14.47 -11.89 3.94
CA LEU A 363 14.31 -13.21 4.53
C LEU A 363 13.03 -13.28 5.37
N LEU A 364 12.77 -12.29 6.22
CA LEU A 364 11.55 -12.23 7.02
C LEU A 364 10.31 -11.88 6.18
N ASP A 365 10.41 -10.94 5.23
CA ASP A 365 9.23 -10.47 4.48
C ASP A 365 8.76 -11.45 3.39
N VAL A 366 9.69 -11.93 2.55
CA VAL A 366 9.40 -12.77 1.37
C VAL A 366 10.09 -14.14 1.42
N GLY A 367 11.21 -14.26 2.12
CA GLY A 367 11.88 -15.53 2.36
C GLY A 367 11.04 -16.51 3.19
N CYS A 368 10.17 -16.01 4.06
CA CYS A 368 9.24 -16.83 4.84
C CYS A 368 8.28 -17.66 3.95
N TYR A 369 7.93 -17.17 2.75
CA TYR A 369 7.15 -17.94 1.78
C TYR A 369 7.95 -19.04 1.11
N THR A 370 9.19 -18.74 0.71
CA THR A 370 10.04 -19.69 0.00
C THR A 370 10.47 -20.83 0.95
N VAL A 371 10.67 -20.54 2.24
CA VAL A 371 10.88 -21.59 3.27
C VAL A 371 9.60 -22.40 3.44
N SER A 372 8.47 -21.71 3.62
CA SER A 372 7.19 -22.36 3.92
C SER A 372 6.76 -23.33 2.81
N VAL A 373 6.95 -22.98 1.53
CA VAL A 373 6.63 -23.89 0.43
C VAL A 373 7.61 -25.06 0.32
N ALA A 374 8.91 -24.82 0.51
CA ALA A 374 9.91 -25.90 0.49
C ALA A 374 9.62 -26.92 1.59
N ARG A 375 9.31 -26.45 2.81
CA ARG A 375 8.92 -27.30 3.93
C ARG A 375 7.60 -28.05 3.69
N TRP A 376 6.62 -27.40 3.08
CA TRP A 376 5.34 -28.04 2.76
C TRP A 376 5.50 -29.26 1.84
N ILE A 377 6.48 -29.20 0.93
CA ILE A 377 6.71 -30.25 -0.07
C ILE A 377 7.69 -31.31 0.46
N LEU A 378 8.77 -30.89 1.11
CA LEU A 378 9.91 -31.75 1.43
C LEU A 378 10.07 -32.08 2.93
N GLY A 379 9.28 -31.47 3.82
CA GLY A 379 9.38 -31.63 5.27
C GLY A 379 10.45 -30.73 5.89
N GLU A 380 11.19 -31.24 6.88
CA GLU A 380 12.19 -30.44 7.60
C GLU A 380 13.62 -30.61 7.06
N PRO A 381 14.36 -29.51 6.83
CA PRO A 381 15.75 -29.58 6.39
C PRO A 381 16.71 -29.86 7.55
N ASP A 382 17.72 -30.71 7.33
CA ASP A 382 18.75 -31.05 8.32
C ASP A 382 20.04 -30.24 8.18
N ARG A 383 20.33 -29.74 6.96
CA ARG A 383 21.52 -28.91 6.68
C ARG A 383 21.17 -27.74 5.78
N ILE A 384 21.75 -26.58 6.09
CA ILE A 384 21.49 -25.32 5.38
C ILE A 384 22.84 -24.67 5.06
N VAL A 385 22.96 -24.17 3.83
CA VAL A 385 24.05 -23.28 3.41
C VAL A 385 23.40 -22.02 2.87
N ALA A 386 23.80 -20.85 3.35
CA ALA A 386 23.15 -19.60 2.98
C ALA A 386 24.14 -18.46 2.81
N ARG A 387 23.71 -17.42 2.08
CA ARG A 387 24.44 -16.15 1.98
C ARG A 387 23.45 -15.00 1.83
N SER A 388 23.72 -13.91 2.53
CA SER A 388 22.91 -12.69 2.45
C SER A 388 23.76 -11.48 2.04
N SER A 389 23.16 -10.60 1.25
CA SER A 389 23.62 -9.22 1.06
C SER A 389 22.97 -8.36 2.14
N ILE A 390 23.77 -7.67 2.95
CA ILE A 390 23.28 -6.84 4.07
C ILE A 390 23.43 -5.35 3.74
N ARG A 391 22.41 -4.55 4.01
CA ARG A 391 22.47 -3.09 3.96
C ARG A 391 21.75 -2.52 5.18
N ASN A 392 22.37 -1.56 5.87
CA ASN A 392 21.81 -0.91 7.05
C ASN A 392 21.30 -1.89 8.14
N GLY A 393 21.96 -3.04 8.29
CA GLY A 393 21.59 -4.04 9.29
C GLY A 393 20.37 -4.90 8.95
N VAL A 394 19.87 -4.84 7.70
CA VAL A 394 18.86 -5.77 7.18
C VAL A 394 19.42 -6.54 5.99
N ASP A 395 18.96 -7.77 5.79
CA ASP A 395 19.24 -8.52 4.57
C ASP A 395 18.40 -7.99 3.39
N MET A 396 19.07 -7.64 2.30
CA MET A 396 18.44 -7.13 1.08
C MET A 396 18.14 -8.24 0.09
N THR A 397 19.01 -9.25 0.05
CA THR A 397 18.88 -10.44 -0.80
C THR A 397 19.50 -11.62 -0.06
N THR A 398 18.80 -12.75 -0.02
CA THR A 398 19.28 -13.99 0.60
C THR A 398 19.11 -15.15 -0.37
N CYS A 399 20.18 -15.94 -0.52
CA CYS A 399 20.17 -17.23 -1.21
C CYS A 399 20.42 -18.34 -0.19
N ALA A 400 19.71 -19.45 -0.29
CA ALA A 400 19.94 -20.62 0.57
C ALA A 400 19.79 -21.94 -0.22
N LEU A 401 20.59 -22.93 0.15
CA LEU A 401 20.43 -24.33 -0.25
C LEU A 401 20.11 -25.15 1.00
N LEU A 402 18.96 -25.81 0.98
CA LEU A 402 18.50 -26.68 2.06
C LEU A 402 18.63 -28.14 1.63
N HIS A 403 19.15 -28.97 2.53
CA HIS A 403 19.21 -30.42 2.38
C HIS A 403 18.21 -31.06 3.33
N PHE A 404 17.59 -32.14 2.87
CA PHE A 404 16.58 -32.88 3.62
C PHE A 404 17.08 -34.30 3.90
N PRO A 405 16.63 -34.95 5.00
CA PRO A 405 17.02 -36.32 5.33
C PRO A 405 16.72 -37.35 4.24
N SER A 406 15.75 -37.08 3.37
CA SER A 406 15.40 -37.91 2.21
C SER A 406 16.48 -37.91 1.11
N GLY A 407 17.45 -37.01 1.15
CA GLY A 407 18.38 -36.71 0.07
C GLY A 407 17.88 -35.66 -0.92
N SER A 408 16.63 -35.21 -0.79
CA SER A 408 16.08 -34.09 -1.58
C SER A 408 16.77 -32.77 -1.22
N THR A 409 16.64 -31.77 -2.09
CA THR A 409 17.22 -30.44 -1.88
C THR A 409 16.22 -29.33 -2.21
N ALA A 410 16.40 -28.14 -1.64
CA ALA A 410 15.68 -26.95 -2.06
C ALA A 410 16.62 -25.77 -2.27
N ALA A 411 16.53 -25.10 -3.41
CA ALA A 411 17.21 -23.84 -3.67
C ALA A 411 16.23 -22.68 -3.48
N MET A 412 16.65 -21.72 -2.66
CA MET A 412 15.83 -20.61 -2.23
C MET A 412 16.50 -19.29 -2.57
N TRP A 413 15.70 -18.34 -3.05
CA TRP A 413 16.15 -16.99 -3.31
C TRP A 413 15.07 -15.98 -2.91
N CYS A 414 15.46 -14.93 -2.19
CA CYS A 414 14.56 -13.85 -1.88
C CYS A 414 15.25 -12.49 -1.90
N SER A 415 14.52 -11.43 -2.28
CA SER A 415 15.10 -10.09 -2.41
C SER A 415 14.08 -8.97 -2.27
N VAL A 416 14.51 -7.88 -1.63
CA VAL A 416 13.78 -6.59 -1.59
C VAL A 416 14.46 -5.51 -2.45
N GLU A 417 15.44 -5.87 -3.30
CA GLU A 417 16.14 -4.94 -4.19
C GLU A 417 16.08 -5.33 -5.68
N SER A 418 15.34 -6.38 -6.02
CA SER A 418 15.26 -6.95 -7.37
C SER A 418 14.05 -6.50 -8.19
N ALA A 419 14.00 -6.86 -9.48
CA ALA A 419 12.72 -6.84 -10.19
C ALA A 419 11.72 -7.80 -9.52
N GLU A 420 10.43 -7.62 -9.82
CA GLU A 420 9.39 -8.53 -9.33
C GLU A 420 9.60 -9.93 -9.91
N VAL A 421 9.75 -10.91 -9.03
CA VAL A 421 9.89 -12.32 -9.37
C VAL A 421 9.17 -13.16 -8.32
N GLN A 422 8.41 -14.14 -8.78
CA GLN A 422 7.71 -15.10 -7.95
C GLN A 422 7.66 -16.41 -8.73
N GLU A 423 8.54 -17.34 -8.40
CA GLU A 423 8.70 -18.58 -9.15
C GLU A 423 8.76 -19.76 -8.19
N LEU A 424 8.03 -20.82 -8.52
CA LEU A 424 8.11 -22.11 -7.86
C LEU A 424 8.30 -23.19 -8.92
N MET A 425 9.39 -23.92 -8.83
CA MET A 425 9.64 -25.11 -9.65
C MET A 425 9.83 -26.31 -8.71
N VAL A 426 9.18 -27.41 -9.03
CA VAL A 426 9.27 -28.65 -8.28
C VAL A 426 9.64 -29.76 -9.24
N ILE A 427 10.79 -30.38 -9.00
CA ILE A 427 11.34 -31.43 -9.84
C ILE A 427 11.13 -32.76 -9.12
N THR A 428 10.45 -33.67 -9.80
CA THR A 428 10.29 -35.08 -9.43
C THR A 428 11.13 -35.95 -10.39
N PRO A 429 11.26 -37.26 -10.16
CA PRO A 429 11.95 -38.15 -11.11
C PRO A 429 11.29 -38.17 -12.50
N ASP A 430 9.98 -37.94 -12.57
CA ASP A 430 9.18 -38.18 -13.77
C ASP A 430 8.57 -36.90 -14.38
N ASP A 431 8.59 -35.77 -13.65
CA ASP A 431 7.93 -34.52 -14.07
C ASP A 431 8.54 -33.27 -13.42
N VAL A 432 8.31 -32.12 -14.06
CA VAL A 432 8.66 -30.78 -13.56
C VAL A 432 7.40 -29.92 -13.48
N LEU A 433 6.98 -29.63 -12.25
CA LEU A 433 5.86 -28.74 -11.98
C LEU A 433 6.39 -27.31 -11.86
N HIS A 434 5.82 -26.38 -12.62
CA HIS A 434 6.25 -24.97 -12.60
C HIS A 434 5.05 -24.04 -12.41
N ARG A 435 5.18 -23.10 -11.48
CA ARG A 435 4.19 -22.07 -11.20
C ARG A 435 4.84 -20.71 -11.08
N THR A 436 4.50 -19.82 -12.01
CA THR A 436 4.77 -18.39 -11.89
C THR A 436 3.77 -17.76 -10.92
N ARG A 437 4.16 -16.68 -10.23
CA ARG A 437 3.31 -15.96 -9.27
C ARG A 437 2.75 -16.84 -8.14
N ALA A 438 3.54 -17.81 -7.69
CA ALA A 438 3.12 -18.82 -6.72
C ALA A 438 2.61 -18.28 -5.36
N PHE A 439 2.96 -17.03 -5.02
CA PHE A 439 2.65 -16.43 -3.72
C PHE A 439 1.67 -15.26 -3.80
N ASN A 440 1.07 -14.99 -4.97
CA ASN A 440 0.09 -13.91 -5.12
C ASN A 440 -1.30 -14.42 -5.52
N ALA A 441 -2.28 -13.56 -5.29
CA ALA A 441 -3.71 -13.78 -5.53
C ALA A 441 -4.26 -12.96 -6.71
N ARG A 442 -3.38 -12.32 -7.50
CA ARG A 442 -3.83 -11.28 -8.44
C ARG A 442 -4.56 -11.91 -9.63
N HIS A 443 -5.85 -11.57 -9.75
CA HIS A 443 -6.76 -12.05 -10.80
C HIS A 443 -7.08 -13.55 -10.71
N ASP A 444 -6.93 -14.14 -9.52
CA ASP A 444 -7.38 -15.51 -9.30
C ASP A 444 -8.90 -15.54 -9.15
N PRO A 445 -9.62 -16.46 -9.83
CA PRO A 445 -11.06 -16.64 -9.60
C PRO A 445 -11.37 -17.09 -8.17
N ASP A 446 -10.43 -17.77 -7.50
CA ASP A 446 -10.56 -18.20 -6.12
C ASP A 446 -9.74 -17.24 -5.23
N ASP A 447 -10.39 -16.31 -4.51
CA ASP A 447 -9.67 -15.39 -3.62
C ASP A 447 -9.07 -16.15 -2.41
N PRO A 448 -7.75 -16.37 -2.36
CA PRO A 448 -7.12 -17.13 -1.29
C PRO A 448 -7.15 -16.40 0.05
N TYR A 449 -7.35 -15.07 0.06
CA TYR A 449 -7.57 -14.35 1.32
C TYR A 449 -8.94 -14.69 1.89
N GLN A 450 -9.99 -14.71 1.06
CA GLN A 450 -11.32 -15.13 1.49
C GLN A 450 -11.30 -16.56 2.01
N LEU A 451 -10.69 -17.50 1.28
CA LEU A 451 -10.59 -18.91 1.70
C LEU A 451 -9.84 -19.08 3.04
N MET A 452 -8.79 -18.30 3.25
CA MET A 452 -8.05 -18.29 4.51
C MET A 452 -8.89 -17.75 5.66
N VAL A 453 -9.56 -16.62 5.46
CA VAL A 453 -10.43 -16.01 6.48
C VAL A 453 -11.58 -16.95 6.82
N GLU A 454 -12.22 -17.56 5.82
CA GLU A 454 -13.30 -18.52 6.03
C GLU A 454 -12.81 -19.75 6.80
N SER A 455 -11.65 -20.29 6.45
CA SER A 455 -11.07 -21.42 7.19
C SER A 455 -10.76 -21.05 8.65
N PHE A 456 -10.25 -19.85 8.90
CA PHE A 456 -9.98 -19.38 10.26
C PHE A 456 -11.28 -19.15 11.04
N GLY A 457 -12.28 -18.53 10.42
CA GLY A 457 -13.61 -18.33 10.99
C GLY A 457 -14.27 -19.65 11.37
N ASP A 458 -14.19 -20.67 10.52
CA ASP A 458 -14.73 -22.00 10.83
C ASP A 458 -14.04 -22.64 12.05
N SER A 459 -12.72 -22.46 12.20
CA SER A 459 -11.98 -22.91 13.40
C SER A 459 -12.45 -22.19 14.66
N VAL A 460 -12.67 -20.87 14.59
CA VAL A 460 -13.17 -20.08 15.72
C VAL A 460 -14.61 -20.46 16.09
N ILE A 461 -15.52 -20.51 15.13
CA ILE A 461 -16.95 -20.75 15.36
C ILE A 461 -17.22 -22.18 15.85
N HIS A 462 -16.48 -23.16 15.33
CA HIS A 462 -16.71 -24.57 15.63
C HIS A 462 -15.70 -25.18 16.60
N ASP A 463 -14.80 -24.36 17.15
CA ASP A 463 -13.70 -24.75 18.02
C ASP A 463 -12.89 -25.95 17.49
N ARG A 464 -12.38 -25.79 16.26
CA ARG A 464 -11.59 -26.82 15.57
C ARG A 464 -10.15 -26.33 15.36
N PRO A 465 -9.17 -27.24 15.24
CA PRO A 465 -7.81 -26.85 14.91
C PRO A 465 -7.75 -25.95 13.67
N VAL A 466 -6.90 -24.92 13.73
CA VAL A 466 -6.61 -24.05 12.59
C VAL A 466 -5.90 -24.81 11.47
N ALA A 467 -6.17 -24.42 10.21
CA ALA A 467 -5.65 -25.13 9.04
C ALA A 467 -4.12 -25.05 8.89
N ILE A 468 -3.50 -24.02 9.49
CA ILE A 468 -2.04 -23.91 9.63
C ILE A 468 -1.71 -24.00 11.12
N PRO A 469 -1.33 -25.19 11.62
CA PRO A 469 -0.97 -25.38 13.02
C PRO A 469 0.25 -24.53 13.40
N LEU A 470 0.29 -24.04 14.64
CA LEU A 470 1.41 -23.21 15.12
C LEU A 470 2.76 -23.93 15.10
N SER A 471 2.77 -25.27 15.18
CA SER A 471 3.99 -26.06 14.99
C SER A 471 4.61 -25.83 13.61
N GLU A 472 3.82 -25.57 12.57
CA GLU A 472 4.32 -25.24 11.23
C GLU A 472 4.95 -23.85 11.21
N SER A 473 4.34 -22.86 11.85
CA SER A 473 4.88 -21.50 11.95
C SER A 473 6.18 -21.46 12.76
N ILE A 474 6.23 -22.16 13.88
CA ILE A 474 7.45 -22.29 14.71
C ILE A 474 8.57 -22.94 13.90
N ALA A 475 8.31 -24.06 13.23
CA ALA A 475 9.31 -24.73 12.41
C ALA A 475 9.75 -23.88 11.21
N ASN A 476 8.85 -23.10 10.62
CA ASN A 476 9.21 -22.14 9.56
C ASN A 476 10.19 -21.09 10.08
N MET A 477 9.90 -20.50 11.24
CA MET A 477 10.78 -19.53 11.90
C MET A 477 12.13 -20.15 12.30
N ALA A 478 12.15 -21.39 12.79
CA ALA A 478 13.39 -22.08 13.13
C ALA A 478 14.31 -22.29 11.92
N VAL A 479 13.73 -22.55 10.73
CA VAL A 479 14.50 -22.62 9.49
C VAL A 479 14.98 -21.23 9.06
N LEU A 480 14.18 -20.18 9.21
CA LEU A 480 14.62 -18.80 8.94
C LEU A 480 15.78 -18.38 9.86
N ASP A 481 15.73 -18.72 11.15
CA ASP A 481 16.79 -18.47 12.12
C ASP A 481 18.09 -19.16 11.69
N ARG A 482 18.01 -20.44 11.31
CA ARG A 482 19.17 -21.20 10.81
C ARG A 482 19.72 -20.66 9.48
N ILE A 483 18.88 -20.14 8.58
CA ILE A 483 19.33 -19.45 7.37
C ILE A 483 20.07 -18.15 7.74
N SER A 484 19.52 -17.38 8.67
CA SER A 484 20.13 -16.13 9.15
C SER A 484 21.48 -16.38 9.83
N GLU A 485 21.63 -17.48 10.58
CA GLU A 485 22.88 -17.91 11.19
C GLU A 485 23.90 -18.37 10.12
N ALA A 486 23.48 -19.27 9.22
CA ALA A 486 24.34 -19.79 8.15
C ALA A 486 24.81 -18.70 7.17
N ALA A 487 24.03 -17.62 6.99
CA ALA A 487 24.42 -16.49 6.15
C ALA A 487 25.50 -15.59 6.77
N ARG A 488 25.80 -15.74 8.07
CA ARG A 488 26.83 -14.98 8.81
C ARG A 488 28.16 -15.72 8.93
N SER A 489 28.14 -17.05 8.81
CA SER A 489 29.33 -17.92 8.79
C SER A 489 30.00 -17.90 7.42
#